data_AF-A0ABD3CX56-F1
#
_entry.id   AF-A0ABD3CX56-F1
#
_cell.length_a   1.000
_cell.length_b   1.000
_cell.length_c   1.000
_cell.angle_alpha   90.00
_cell.angle_beta   90.00
_cell.angle_gamma   90.00
#
_symmetry.space_group_name_H-M   'P 1'
#
loop_
_entity.id
_entity.type
_entity.pdbx_description
1 polymer ?
#
loop_
_entity_poly.entity_id
_entity_poly.type
_entity_poly.pdbx_seq_one_letter_code
_entity_poly.pdbx_strand_id
1 'polypeptide(L)' 'MANIIVSQLPYLDAVDPTKDIVMYVNSPGGSVTAGMAIFDTTRHIRPDVSTVCVGLAAR' A
#
# COMPACT_ATOMS: atom_id res chain seq x y z
N MET A 1 -1.05 4.47 11.28
CA MET A 1 -1.24 4.84 9.86
C MET A 1 -1.34 3.64 8.94
N ALA A 2 -0.49 2.60 9.06
CA ALA A 2 -0.55 1.41 8.19
C ALA A 2 -1.92 0.72 8.12
N ASN A 3 -2.67 0.67 9.24
CA ASN A 3 -4.01 0.08 9.26
C ASN A 3 -4.98 0.73 8.25
N ILE A 4 -4.86 2.05 8.05
CA ILE A 4 -5.72 2.78 7.09
C ILE A 4 -5.37 2.33 5.67
N ILE A 5 -4.09 2.24 5.33
CA ILE A 5 -3.61 1.79 4.01
C ILE A 5 -4.07 0.35 3.74
N VAL A 6 -3.89 -0.54 4.71
CA VAL A 6 -4.33 -1.95 4.61
C VAL A 6 -5.84 -2.07 4.40
N SER A 7 -6.65 -1.18 4.98
CA SER A 7 -8.10 -1.18 4.75
C SER A 7 -8.52 -0.55 3.41
N GLN A 8 -7.77 0.44 2.92
CA GLN A 8 -8.07 1.14 1.67
C GLN A 8 -7.80 0.29 0.44
N LEU A 9 -6.80 -0.58 0.49
CA LEU A 9 -6.43 -1.46 -0.62
C LEU A 9 -7.56 -2.45 -1.01
N PRO A 10 -8.14 -3.25 -0.10
CA PRO A 10 -9.30 -4.10 -0.40
C PRO A 10 -10.55 -3.31 -0.77
N TYR A 11 -10.72 -2.10 -0.22
CA TYR A 11 -11.83 -1.23 -0.60
C TYR A 11 -11.73 -0.84 -2.07
N LEU A 12 -10.55 -0.44 -2.54
CA LEU A 12 -10.31 -0.11 -3.95
C LEU A 12 -10.48 -1.33 -4.87
N ASP A 13 -10.02 -2.52 -4.45
CA ASP A 13 -10.26 -3.77 -5.17
C ASP A 13 -11.76 -4.12 -5.29
N ALA A 14 -12.55 -3.81 -4.26
CA ALA A 14 -14.00 -4.02 -4.28
C ALA A 14 -14.73 -3.02 -5.17
N VAL A 15 -14.21 -1.80 -5.33
CA VAL A 15 -14.79 -0.74 -6.17
C VAL A 15 -14.50 -0.98 -7.65
N ASP A 16 -13.23 -1.17 -8.01
CA ASP A 16 -12.82 -1.46 -9.38
C ASP A 16 -11.50 -2.26 -9.39
N PRO A 17 -11.55 -3.58 -9.60
CA PRO A 17 -10.36 -4.43 -9.58
C PRO A 17 -9.49 -4.31 -10.83
N THR A 18 -9.93 -3.56 -11.85
CA THR A 18 -9.19 -3.39 -13.11
C THR A 18 -8.38 -2.10 -13.17
N LYS A 19 -8.58 -1.22 -12.18
CA LYS A 19 -7.95 0.08 -12.13
C LYS A 19 -6.66 0.03 -11.30
N ASP A 20 -5.57 0.46 -11.91
CA ASP A 20 -4.27 0.55 -11.24
C ASP A 20 -4.33 1.48 -10.01
N ILE A 21 -3.67 1.05 -8.94
CA ILE A 21 -3.57 1.81 -7.69
C ILE A 21 -2.18 2.43 -7.61
N VAL A 22 -2.10 3.74 -7.38
CA VAL A 22 -0.83 4.44 -7.15
C VAL A 22 -0.71 4.80 -5.68
N MET A 23 0.28 4.21 -5.01
CA MET A 23 0.58 4.42 -3.59
C MET A 23 1.77 5.37 -3.44
N TYR A 24 1.52 6.58 -2.95
CA TYR A 24 2.58 7.53 -2.63
C TYR A 24 3.14 7.27 -1.23
N VAL A 25 4.46 7.05 -1.14
CA VAL A 25 5.16 6.70 0.09
C VAL A 25 6.11 7.82 0.48
N ASN A 26 5.81 8.48 1.61
CA ASN A 26 6.73 9.39 2.28
C ASN A 26 6.79 9.00 3.74
N SER A 27 7.73 8.13 4.09
CA SER A 27 7.83 7.55 5.42
C SER A 27 9.29 7.39 5.83
N PRO A 28 9.70 7.88 7.01
CA PRO A 28 11.06 7.68 7.53
C PRO A 28 11.34 6.24 7.99
N GLY A 29 10.44 5.30 7.71
CA GLY A 29 10.49 3.93 8.22
C GLY A 29 9.70 3.75 9.52
N GLY A 30 9.79 2.57 10.13
CA GLY A 30 9.07 2.27 11.37
C GLY A 30 8.92 0.78 11.66
N SER A 31 7.69 0.34 11.94
CA SER A 31 7.39 -1.05 12.28
C SER A 31 7.50 -1.98 11.06
N VAL A 32 8.37 -2.99 11.15
CA VAL A 32 8.53 -4.04 10.14
C VAL A 32 7.21 -4.79 9.91
N THR A 33 6.48 -5.08 10.99
CA THR A 33 5.17 -5.76 10.92
C THR A 33 4.14 -4.95 10.15
N ALA A 34 4.16 -3.62 10.30
CA ALA A 34 3.29 -2.73 9.55
C ALA A 34 3.64 -2.71 8.05
N GLY A 35 4.93 -2.76 7.71
CA GLY A 35 5.40 -2.88 6.33
C GLY A 35 5.01 -4.21 5.69
N MET A 36 5.16 -5.32 6.42
CA MET A 36 4.71 -6.65 5.98
C MET A 36 3.20 -6.69 5.76
N ALA A 37 2.40 -6.13 6.68
CA ALA A 37 0.94 -6.11 6.53
C ALA A 37 0.52 -5.37 5.25
N ILE A 38 1.13 -4.23 4.94
CA ILE A 38 0.89 -3.52 3.67
C ILE A 38 1.30 -4.40 2.50
N PHE A 39 2.53 -4.92 2.50
CA PHE A 39 3.08 -5.73 1.42
C PHE A 39 2.26 -6.99 1.11
N ASP A 40 1.80 -7.70 2.13
CA ASP A 40 0.93 -8.87 1.97
C ASP A 40 -0.44 -8.47 1.39
N THR A 41 -0.98 -7.33 1.83
CA THR A 41 -2.24 -6.80 1.29
C THR A 41 -2.10 -6.41 -0.17
N THR A 42 -0.98 -5.79 -0.56
CA THR A 42 -0.69 -5.44 -1.94
C THR A 42 -0.64 -6.66 -2.87
N ARG A 43 -0.20 -7.81 -2.36
CA ARG A 43 -0.15 -9.08 -3.09
C ARG A 43 -1.48 -9.86 -3.07
N HIS A 44 -2.38 -9.53 -2.15
CA HIS A 44 -3.66 -10.20 -2.00
C HIS A 44 -4.72 -9.65 -2.95
N ILE A 45 -4.68 -8.34 -3.24
CA ILE A 45 -5.63 -7.67 -4.12
C ILE A 45 -5.29 -7.92 -5.61
N ARG A 46 -6.30 -7.82 -6.48
CA ARG A 46 -6.15 -8.02 -7.93
C ARG A 46 -5.50 -6.86 -8.69
N PRO A 47 -5.81 -5.57 -8.41
CA PRO A 47 -5.24 -4.47 -9.18
C PRO A 47 -3.74 -4.33 -8.95
N ASP A 48 -3.03 -3.92 -10.00
CA ASP A 48 -1.60 -3.63 -9.92
C ASP A 48 -1.39 -2.37 -9.07
N VAL A 49 -0.49 -2.49 -8.08
CA VAL A 49 -0.15 -1.37 -7.19
C VAL A 49 1.23 -0.84 -7.52
N SER A 50 1.27 0.39 -8.04
CA SER A 50 2.50 1.13 -8.27
C SER A 50 2.88 1.94 -7.04
N THR A 51 4.10 1.81 -6.55
CA THR A 51 4.59 2.59 -5.41
C THR A 51 5.48 3.74 -5.90
N VAL A 52 5.16 4.96 -5.46
CA VAL A 52 5.93 6.16 -5.78
C VAL A 52 6.47 6.75 -4.49
N CYS A 53 7.79 6.65 -4.30
CA CYS A 53 8.46 7.26 -3.17
C CYS A 53 8.54 8.78 -3.37
N VAL A 54 8.04 9.54 -2.39
CA VAL A 54 8.06 11.01 -2.41
C VAL A 54 8.86 11.49 -1.20
N GLY A 55 9.99 12.16 -1.44
CA GLY A 55 10.85 12.66 -0.37
C GLY A 55 11.77 11.57 0.18
N LEU A 56 11.42 10.97 1.32
CA LEU A 56 12.26 10.02 2.04
C LEU A 56 11.53 8.68 2.20
N ALA A 57 12.11 7.62 1.62
CA ALA A 57 11.70 6.24 1.83
C ALA A 57 12.88 5.50 2.46
N ALA A 58 12.99 5.61 3.79
CA ALA A 58 14.08 5.01 4.55
C ALA A 58 13.72 3.63 5.09
N ARG A 59 14.78 2.81 5.21
CA ARG A 59 14.79 1.40 5.61
C ARG A 59 14.29 1.15 7.02
#